data_AF-A0A0E1NRN7-F1
#
_entry.id   AF-A0A0E1NRN7-F1
#
_cell.length_a   1.000
_cell.length_b   1.000
_cell.length_c   1.000
_cell.angle_alpha   90.00
_cell.angle_beta   90.00
_cell.angle_gamma   90.00
#
_symmetry.space_group_name_H-M   'P 1'
#
loop_
_entity.id
_entity.type
_entity.pdbx_description
1 polymer ?
#
loop_
_entity_poly.entity_id
_entity_poly.type
_entity_poly.pdbx_seq_one_letter_code
_entity_poly.pdbx_strand_id
1 'polypeptide(L)'
;MGFTGNIKGSDAMMINWLSAIRSYVDLVQSVGHSQLNPSPLLADGFDVLTHQPVVWEFPDGHHTPISNFASQQNWLRTLDALSLVTQDPQYHQQARIQSGYFMQHGVHNESGLFYWGGHRFLNLDTLKTEGPASKDQVHELKHHLPYYDLLVTIDRERTLNCQRRMKSDPLISPPTAQY
;
A
#
# COMPACT_ATOMS: atom_id res chain seq x y z
N MET A 1 -11.61 42.84 9.77
CA MET A 1 -10.42 42.47 8.98
C MET A 1 -10.88 41.59 7.84
N GLY A 2 -11.01 42.16 6.63
CA GLY A 2 -11.32 41.38 5.44
C GLY A 2 -10.02 40.83 4.86
N PHE A 3 -9.88 39.51 4.82
CA PHE A 3 -8.81 38.87 4.07
C PHE A 3 -9.06 39.10 2.57
N THR A 4 -8.48 40.16 2.02
CA THR A 4 -8.34 40.33 0.57
C THR A 4 -7.07 39.59 0.12
N GLY A 5 -7.06 38.27 0.31
CA GLY A 5 -6.11 37.41 -0.41
C GLY A 5 -6.53 37.34 -1.88
N ASN A 6 -5.59 37.26 -2.81
CA ASN A 6 -5.88 37.19 -4.25
C ASN A 6 -6.50 35.83 -4.63
N ILE A 7 -7.80 35.66 -4.37
CA ILE A 7 -8.57 34.41 -4.46
C ILE A 7 -8.46 33.77 -5.86
N LYS A 8 -8.39 34.60 -6.93
CA LYS A 8 -8.30 34.09 -8.31
C LYS A 8 -6.99 33.35 -8.60
N GLY A 9 -5.88 33.75 -7.95
CA GLY A 9 -4.58 33.09 -8.12
C GLY A 9 -4.49 31.78 -7.33
N SER A 10 -5.11 31.74 -6.13
CA SER A 10 -5.15 30.53 -5.31
C SER A 10 -6.02 29.44 -5.93
N ASP A 11 -7.16 29.80 -6.53
CA ASP A 11 -8.08 28.84 -7.12
C ASP A 11 -7.46 28.13 -8.33
N ALA A 12 -6.79 28.87 -9.22
CA ALA A 12 -6.08 28.30 -10.35
C ALA A 12 -4.95 27.36 -9.91
N MET A 13 -4.21 27.73 -8.86
CA MET A 13 -3.15 26.89 -8.30
C MET A 13 -3.72 25.61 -7.68
N MET A 14 -4.82 25.71 -6.92
CA MET A 14 -5.51 24.55 -6.32
C MET A 14 -6.05 23.59 -7.39
N ILE A 15 -6.63 24.13 -8.47
CA ILE A 15 -7.09 23.32 -9.61
C ILE A 15 -5.93 22.58 -10.25
N ASN A 16 -4.79 23.23 -10.46
CA ASN A 16 -3.60 22.61 -11.04
C ASN A 16 -3.04 21.48 -10.15
N TRP A 17 -2.96 21.71 -8.83
CA TRP A 17 -2.53 20.67 -7.89
C TRP A 17 -3.47 19.47 -7.88
N LEU A 18 -4.78 19.72 -7.83
CA LEU A 18 -5.78 18.65 -7.86
C LEU A 18 -5.74 17.88 -9.19
N SER A 19 -5.56 18.58 -10.31
CA SER A 19 -5.36 17.95 -11.62
C SER A 19 -4.12 17.08 -11.64
N ALA A 20 -2.99 17.56 -11.10
CA ALA A 20 -1.75 16.79 -11.05
C ALA A 20 -1.90 15.51 -10.21
N ILE A 21 -2.56 15.60 -9.05
CA ILE A 21 -2.82 14.43 -8.18
C ILE A 21 -3.74 13.43 -8.89
N ARG A 22 -4.79 13.88 -9.59
CA ARG A 22 -5.67 13.01 -10.38
C ARG A 22 -4.89 12.29 -11.48
N SER A 23 -4.10 13.02 -12.27
CA SER A 23 -3.26 12.42 -13.31
C SER A 23 -2.24 11.44 -12.75
N TYR A 24 -1.69 11.72 -11.55
CA TYR A 24 -0.83 10.76 -10.85
C TYR A 24 -1.58 9.48 -10.47
N VAL A 25 -2.78 9.60 -9.90
CA VAL A 25 -3.63 8.44 -9.57
C VAL A 25 -3.98 7.64 -10.82
N ASP A 26 -4.39 8.31 -11.90
CA ASP A 26 -4.73 7.67 -13.18
C ASP A 26 -3.52 6.91 -13.75
N LEU A 27 -2.33 7.51 -13.70
CA LEU A 27 -1.09 6.87 -14.13
C LEU A 27 -0.80 5.62 -13.30
N VAL A 28 -0.76 5.74 -11.97
CA VAL A 28 -0.49 4.61 -11.06
C VAL A 28 -1.48 3.47 -11.28
N GLN A 29 -2.77 3.76 -11.43
CA GLN A 29 -3.79 2.74 -11.69
C GLN A 29 -3.66 2.13 -13.10
N SER A 30 -3.12 2.86 -14.08
CA SER A 30 -2.92 2.33 -15.43
C SER A 30 -1.71 1.39 -15.54
N VAL A 31 -0.66 1.61 -14.74
CA VAL A 31 0.62 0.88 -14.88
C VAL A 31 0.98 0.00 -13.68
N GLY A 32 0.34 0.20 -12.53
CA GLY A 32 0.74 -0.44 -11.29
C GLY A 32 0.28 -1.90 -11.14
N HIS A 33 -0.64 -2.37 -11.98
CA HIS A 33 -1.15 -3.74 -11.92
C HIS A 33 -0.26 -4.73 -12.70
N SER A 34 -0.24 -5.99 -12.27
CA SER A 34 0.36 -7.06 -13.07
C SER A 34 -0.34 -7.18 -14.43
N GLN A 35 0.46 -7.29 -15.49
CA GLN A 35 -0.04 -7.67 -16.83
C GLN A 35 -0.17 -9.19 -17.00
N LEU A 36 0.52 -9.97 -16.17
CA LEU A 36 0.52 -11.43 -16.24
C LEU A 36 -0.64 -12.05 -15.47
N ASN A 37 -0.96 -11.49 -14.29
CA ASN A 37 -2.05 -11.96 -13.45
C ASN A 37 -2.80 -10.76 -12.85
N PRO A 38 -3.74 -10.17 -13.61
CA PRO A 38 -4.46 -8.99 -13.18
C PRO A 38 -5.17 -9.20 -11.84
N SER A 39 -4.79 -8.39 -10.86
CA SER A 39 -5.43 -8.32 -9.54
C SER A 39 -5.50 -6.86 -9.09
N PRO A 40 -6.34 -6.53 -8.09
CA PRO A 40 -6.37 -5.18 -7.52
C PRO A 40 -5.10 -4.76 -6.78
N LEU A 41 -4.09 -5.63 -6.65
CA LEU A 41 -2.81 -5.28 -6.05
C LEU A 41 -2.02 -4.37 -6.98
N LEU A 42 -1.10 -3.60 -6.38
CA LEU A 42 -0.25 -2.66 -7.08
C LEU A 42 1.21 -2.98 -6.79
N ALA A 43 2.08 -2.70 -7.75
CA ALA A 43 3.50 -2.60 -7.54
C ALA A 43 3.82 -1.49 -6.53
N ASP A 44 4.84 -1.69 -5.69
CA ASP A 44 5.33 -0.65 -4.77
C ASP A 44 5.95 0.55 -5.49
N GLY A 45 6.42 0.35 -6.71
CA GLY A 45 7.01 1.38 -7.55
C GLY A 45 7.16 0.91 -8.98
N PHE A 46 7.44 1.86 -9.86
CA PHE A 46 7.66 1.63 -11.28
C PHE A 46 8.75 2.55 -11.79
N ASP A 47 9.48 2.09 -12.81
CA ASP A 47 10.39 2.94 -13.57
C ASP A 47 9.58 3.97 -14.37
N VAL A 48 9.95 5.24 -14.26
CA VAL A 48 9.16 6.35 -14.82
C VAL A 48 9.22 6.47 -16.34
N LEU A 49 10.14 5.75 -17.01
CA LEU A 49 10.29 5.79 -18.46
C LEU A 49 9.68 4.57 -19.12
N THR A 50 9.86 3.40 -18.52
CA THR A 50 9.46 2.09 -19.06
C THR A 50 8.16 1.57 -18.43
N HIS A 51 7.74 2.16 -17.31
CA HIS A 51 6.60 1.73 -16.50
C HIS A 51 6.69 0.28 -16.01
N GLN A 52 7.90 -0.31 -16.01
CA GLN A 52 8.10 -1.63 -15.44
C GLN A 52 8.09 -1.56 -13.91
N PRO A 53 7.46 -2.52 -13.22
CA PRO A 53 7.45 -2.54 -11.77
C PRO A 53 8.85 -2.73 -11.20
N VAL A 54 9.12 -2.15 -10.03
CA VAL A 54 10.34 -2.43 -9.29
C VAL A 54 10.36 -3.91 -8.86
N VAL A 55 11.53 -4.53 -8.99
CA VAL A 55 11.73 -5.94 -8.66
C VAL A 55 12.67 -6.10 -7.46
N TRP A 56 12.40 -7.11 -6.64
CA TRP A 56 13.36 -7.62 -5.68
C TRP A 56 14.26 -8.63 -6.39
N GLU A 57 15.57 -8.41 -6.35
CA GLU A 57 16.58 -9.35 -6.81
C GLU A 57 17.03 -10.22 -5.63
N PHE A 58 16.86 -11.54 -5.76
CA PHE A 58 17.28 -12.50 -4.76
C PHE A 58 18.69 -13.03 -5.03
N PRO A 59 19.40 -13.55 -4.01
CA PRO A 59 20.80 -13.99 -4.17
C PRO A 59 21.04 -15.13 -5.17
N ASP A 60 20.00 -15.90 -5.50
CA ASP A 60 20.00 -16.97 -6.51
C ASP A 60 19.67 -16.46 -7.93
N GLY A 61 19.47 -15.15 -8.10
CA GLY A 61 19.20 -14.49 -9.38
C GLY A 61 17.73 -14.44 -9.80
N HIS A 62 16.79 -14.90 -8.96
CA HIS A 62 15.37 -14.71 -9.27
C HIS A 62 14.94 -13.27 -8.99
N HIS A 63 14.06 -12.76 -9.86
CA HIS A 63 13.52 -11.40 -9.78
C HIS A 63 12.01 -11.46 -9.56
N THR A 64 11.53 -10.68 -8.60
CA THR A 64 10.11 -10.65 -8.28
C THR A 64 9.58 -9.21 -8.22
N PRO A 65 8.57 -8.86 -9.02
CA PRO A 65 7.83 -7.61 -8.85
C PRO A 65 7.17 -7.50 -7.47
N ILE A 66 7.46 -6.41 -6.78
CA ILE A 66 7.10 -6.23 -5.36
C ILE A 66 5.71 -5.63 -5.23
N SER A 67 4.80 -6.31 -4.52
CA SER A 67 3.57 -5.74 -3.98
C SER A 67 3.57 -5.87 -2.46
N ASN A 68 4.00 -4.82 -1.75
CA ASN A 68 4.01 -4.78 -0.29
C ASN A 68 2.95 -3.80 0.22
N PHE A 69 1.83 -4.35 0.65
CA PHE A 69 0.71 -3.54 1.14
C PHE A 69 1.10 -2.63 2.31
N ALA A 70 2.10 -3.00 3.13
CA ALA A 70 2.55 -2.14 4.22
C ALA A 70 3.19 -0.83 3.72
N SER A 71 3.82 -0.84 2.55
CA SER A 71 4.42 0.34 1.90
C SER A 71 3.39 1.25 1.23
N GLN A 72 2.17 0.74 0.99
CA GLN A 72 1.14 1.40 0.17
C GLN A 72 0.10 2.17 1.03
N GLN A 73 0.33 2.30 2.33
CA GLN A 73 -0.67 2.85 3.25
C GLN A 73 -0.94 4.35 3.01
N ASN A 74 0.05 5.11 2.55
CA ASN A 74 -0.13 6.52 2.17
C ASN A 74 -0.84 6.67 0.82
N TRP A 75 -0.70 5.69 -0.08
CA TRP A 75 -1.48 5.64 -1.31
C TRP A 75 -2.97 5.50 -1.00
N LEU A 76 -3.35 4.61 -0.08
CA LEU A 76 -4.75 4.47 0.36
C LEU A 76 -5.31 5.77 0.97
N ARG A 77 -4.53 6.45 1.81
CA ARG A 77 -4.90 7.77 2.36
C ARG A 77 -5.07 8.82 1.27
N THR A 78 -4.24 8.77 0.24
CA THR A 78 -4.33 9.68 -0.91
C THR A 78 -5.64 9.49 -1.66
N LEU A 79 -6.01 8.24 -1.93
CA LEU A 79 -7.28 7.91 -2.59
C LEU A 79 -8.50 8.36 -1.77
N ASP A 80 -8.51 8.08 -0.46
CA ASP A 80 -9.61 8.50 0.43
C ASP A 80 -9.71 10.02 0.52
N ALA A 81 -8.58 10.71 0.67
CA ALA A 81 -8.53 12.17 0.67
C ALA A 81 -9.01 12.76 -0.66
N LEU A 82 -8.65 12.14 -1.79
CA LEU A 82 -9.07 12.59 -3.10
C LEU A 82 -10.58 12.48 -3.25
N SER A 83 -11.18 11.33 -2.88
CA SER A 83 -12.64 11.18 -2.85
C SER A 83 -13.34 12.26 -2.03
N LEU A 84 -12.79 12.59 -0.86
CA LEU A 84 -13.36 13.61 0.02
C LEU A 84 -13.32 15.00 -0.62
N VAL A 85 -12.20 15.41 -1.21
CA VAL A 85 -12.06 16.77 -1.75
C VAL A 85 -12.73 16.94 -3.11
N THR A 86 -12.86 15.85 -3.88
CA THR A 86 -13.50 15.89 -5.21
C THR A 86 -14.97 15.51 -5.20
N GLN A 87 -15.48 14.98 -4.09
CA GLN A 87 -16.81 14.36 -4.00
C GLN A 87 -17.00 13.22 -5.02
N ASP A 88 -15.90 12.57 -5.41
CA ASP A 88 -15.91 11.47 -6.38
C ASP A 88 -15.64 10.16 -5.63
N PRO A 89 -16.65 9.28 -5.45
CA PRO A 89 -16.50 8.09 -4.62
C PRO A 89 -15.58 7.02 -5.23
N GLN A 90 -15.16 7.16 -6.50
CA GLN A 90 -14.39 6.13 -7.18
C GLN A 90 -13.03 5.86 -6.51
N TYR A 91 -12.35 6.90 -5.98
CA TYR A 91 -11.03 6.74 -5.37
C TYR A 91 -11.10 5.96 -4.05
N HIS A 92 -12.07 6.26 -3.19
CA HIS A 92 -12.37 5.49 -1.98
C HIS A 92 -12.71 4.04 -2.32
N GLN A 93 -13.49 3.82 -3.38
CA GLN A 93 -13.81 2.48 -3.84
C GLN A 93 -12.55 1.72 -4.31
N GLN A 94 -11.63 2.37 -5.01
CA GLN A 94 -10.34 1.76 -5.39
C GLN A 94 -9.53 1.35 -4.16
N ALA A 95 -9.42 2.21 -3.14
CA ALA A 95 -8.72 1.90 -1.89
C ALA A 95 -9.35 0.69 -1.18
N ARG A 96 -10.68 0.61 -1.17
CA ARG A 96 -11.43 -0.53 -0.61
C ARG A 96 -11.20 -1.83 -1.37
N ILE A 97 -11.22 -1.81 -2.70
CA ILE A 97 -11.03 -3.00 -3.52
C ILE A 97 -9.62 -3.57 -3.31
N GLN A 98 -8.59 -2.74 -3.40
CA GLN A 98 -7.20 -3.15 -3.17
C GLN A 98 -7.02 -3.73 -1.76
N SER A 99 -7.50 -3.01 -0.75
CA SER A 99 -7.37 -3.42 0.66
C SER A 99 -8.16 -4.71 0.96
N GLY A 100 -9.39 -4.82 0.48
CA GLY A 100 -10.22 -6.01 0.65
C GLY A 100 -9.59 -7.24 -0.02
N TYR A 101 -9.06 -7.08 -1.22
CA TYR A 101 -8.35 -8.16 -1.91
C TYR A 101 -7.12 -8.62 -1.12
N PHE A 102 -6.30 -7.67 -0.65
CA PHE A 102 -5.14 -7.99 0.18
C PHE A 102 -5.55 -8.69 1.48
N MET A 103 -6.59 -8.22 2.19
CA MET A 103 -7.03 -8.84 3.45
C MET A 103 -7.63 -10.25 3.26
N GLN A 104 -8.02 -10.61 2.04
CA GLN A 104 -8.48 -11.96 1.70
C GLN A 104 -7.32 -12.91 1.34
N HIS A 105 -6.28 -12.41 0.66
CA HIS A 105 -5.23 -13.26 0.07
C HIS A 105 -3.84 -13.12 0.74
N GLY A 106 -3.57 -11.99 1.37
CA GLY A 106 -2.30 -11.62 2.00
C GLY A 106 -2.25 -11.87 3.50
N VAL A 107 -2.92 -12.93 3.99
CA VAL A 107 -3.03 -13.23 5.42
C VAL A 107 -2.55 -14.64 5.71
N HIS A 108 -1.76 -14.81 6.77
CA HIS A 108 -1.37 -16.11 7.27
C HIS A 108 -2.55 -16.81 7.95
N ASN A 109 -2.95 -17.98 7.44
CA ASN A 109 -4.18 -18.67 7.85
C ASN A 109 -4.25 -19.00 9.34
N GLU A 110 -3.14 -19.35 9.97
CA GLU A 110 -3.12 -19.74 11.39
C GLU A 110 -2.97 -18.54 12.34
N SER A 111 -1.97 -17.68 12.11
CA SER A 111 -1.66 -16.56 13.01
C SER A 111 -2.51 -15.31 12.78
N GLY A 112 -3.12 -15.14 11.59
CA GLY A 112 -3.82 -13.93 11.20
C GLY A 112 -2.89 -12.73 10.91
N LEU A 113 -1.58 -12.93 10.87
CA LEU A 113 -0.62 -11.90 10.47
C LEU A 113 -0.70 -11.64 8.97
N PHE A 114 -0.54 -10.39 8.57
CA PHE A 114 -0.47 -10.02 7.16
C PHE A 114 0.91 -10.30 6.59
N TYR A 115 0.95 -10.76 5.33
CA TYR A 115 2.16 -10.98 4.55
C TYR A 115 2.68 -9.67 3.98
N TRP A 116 3.20 -8.82 4.86
CA TRP A 116 3.64 -7.46 4.55
C TRP A 116 4.79 -7.00 5.47
N GLY A 117 5.27 -5.78 5.26
CA GLY A 117 6.26 -5.15 6.14
C GLY A 117 7.70 -5.37 5.67
N GLY A 118 8.67 -5.30 6.58
CA GLY A 118 10.10 -5.25 6.22
C GLY A 118 10.67 -6.52 5.58
N HIS A 119 10.03 -7.67 5.82
CA HIS A 119 10.57 -8.98 5.42
C HIS A 119 9.58 -9.87 4.68
N ARG A 120 8.39 -9.37 4.38
CA ARG A 120 7.33 -10.10 3.67
C ARG A 120 6.62 -9.18 2.69
N PHE A 121 6.28 -9.71 1.52
CA PHE A 121 5.46 -9.06 0.51
C PHE A 121 4.81 -10.11 -0.39
N LEU A 122 3.92 -9.69 -1.28
CA LEU A 122 3.37 -10.56 -2.33
C LEU A 122 4.13 -10.33 -3.63
N ASN A 123 4.49 -11.40 -4.31
CA ASN A 123 4.86 -11.37 -5.72
C ASN A 123 3.66 -10.87 -6.52
N LEU A 124 3.78 -9.72 -7.19
CA LEU A 124 2.66 -9.10 -7.88
C LEU A 124 2.11 -9.97 -9.03
N ASP A 125 2.96 -10.76 -9.69
CA ASP A 125 2.56 -11.59 -10.83
C ASP A 125 2.04 -12.96 -10.42
N THR A 126 2.62 -13.57 -9.39
CA THR A 126 2.23 -14.93 -8.98
C THR A 126 1.29 -14.96 -7.78
N LEU A 127 1.11 -13.84 -7.09
CA LEU A 127 0.38 -13.68 -5.83
C LEU A 127 0.91 -14.54 -4.67
N LYS A 128 2.04 -15.20 -4.86
CA LYS A 128 2.72 -15.96 -3.81
C LYS A 128 3.36 -15.00 -2.82
N THR A 129 3.40 -15.40 -1.57
CA THR A 129 4.15 -14.66 -0.57
C THR A 129 5.64 -14.89 -0.73
N GLU A 130 6.40 -13.81 -0.70
CA GLU A 130 7.85 -13.79 -0.76
C GLU A 130 8.43 -13.13 0.49
N GLY A 131 9.72 -13.34 0.70
CA GLY A 131 10.49 -12.68 1.74
C GLY A 131 11.96 -13.11 1.67
N PRO A 132 12.92 -12.17 1.79
CA PRO A 132 14.34 -12.50 1.72
C PRO A 132 14.70 -13.52 2.81
N ALA A 133 15.24 -14.68 2.40
CA ALA A 133 15.60 -15.78 3.29
C ALA A 133 16.57 -15.34 4.41
N SER A 134 17.40 -14.33 4.13
CA SER A 134 18.34 -13.75 5.09
C SER A 134 17.68 -12.96 6.24
N LYS A 135 16.36 -12.80 6.23
CA LYS A 135 15.61 -12.03 7.24
C LYS A 135 14.53 -12.86 7.95
N ASP A 136 14.71 -14.18 7.97
CA ASP A 136 13.87 -15.17 8.67
C ASP A 136 12.38 -15.15 8.31
N GLN A 137 11.98 -14.40 7.27
CA GLN A 137 10.60 -14.26 6.80
C GLN A 137 9.59 -13.89 7.92
N VAL A 138 10.07 -13.18 8.93
CA VAL A 138 9.28 -12.74 10.09
C VAL A 138 8.42 -11.52 9.78
N HIS A 139 7.42 -11.27 10.63
CA HIS A 139 6.65 -10.03 10.53
C HIS A 139 7.44 -8.88 11.14
N GLU A 140 7.58 -7.77 10.40
CA GLU A 140 8.25 -6.57 10.91
C GLU A 140 7.57 -5.31 10.37
N LEU A 141 7.16 -4.41 11.27
CA LEU A 141 6.75 -3.05 10.93
C LEU A 141 7.62 -2.05 11.70
N LYS A 142 8.33 -1.20 10.97
CA LYS A 142 9.08 -0.06 11.53
C LYS A 142 8.52 1.23 10.94
N HIS A 143 7.84 2.03 11.76
CA HIS A 143 7.25 3.32 11.36
C HIS A 143 6.28 3.29 10.16
N HIS A 144 5.69 2.12 9.83
CA HIS A 144 4.78 1.99 8.68
C HIS A 144 3.41 2.65 8.89
N LEU A 145 2.99 2.83 10.15
CA LEU A 145 1.73 3.48 10.56
C LEU A 145 0.54 3.11 9.64
N PRO A 146 0.07 1.84 9.62
CA PRO A 146 -0.97 1.41 8.70
C PRO A 146 -2.27 2.21 8.83
N TYR A 147 -3.04 2.30 7.75
CA TYR A 147 -4.29 3.06 7.71
C TYR A 147 -5.45 2.25 8.30
N TYR A 148 -5.35 1.97 9.60
CA TYR A 148 -6.29 1.09 10.31
C TYR A 148 -7.75 1.56 10.27
N ASP A 149 -8.00 2.87 10.17
CA ASP A 149 -9.36 3.40 10.04
C ASP A 149 -10.05 2.85 8.79
N LEU A 150 -9.34 2.79 7.66
CA LEU A 150 -9.86 2.15 6.45
C LEU A 150 -10.01 0.64 6.66
N LEU A 151 -8.95 -0.05 7.13
CA LEU A 151 -8.93 -1.51 7.23
C LEU A 151 -10.05 -2.06 8.13
N VAL A 152 -10.32 -1.40 9.27
CA VAL A 152 -11.41 -1.79 10.19
C VAL A 152 -12.78 -1.70 9.52
N THR A 153 -12.98 -0.75 8.61
CA THR A 153 -14.26 -0.62 7.87
C THR A 153 -14.42 -1.63 6.73
N ILE A 154 -13.36 -2.36 6.39
CA ILE A 154 -13.37 -3.39 5.35
C ILE A 154 -13.53 -4.76 6.01
N ASP A 155 -12.66 -5.09 6.96
CA ASP A 155 -12.75 -6.30 7.76
C ASP A 155 -12.18 -6.03 9.16
N ARG A 156 -13.10 -5.72 10.07
CA ARG A 156 -12.80 -5.43 11.47
C ARG A 156 -12.12 -6.62 12.16
N GLU A 157 -12.59 -7.83 11.90
CA GLU A 157 -12.09 -9.01 12.61
C GLU A 157 -10.64 -9.29 12.23
N ARG A 158 -10.33 -9.34 10.92
CA ARG A 158 -8.96 -9.55 10.44
C ARG A 158 -8.03 -8.45 10.91
N THR A 159 -8.48 -7.20 10.88
CA THR A 159 -7.66 -6.07 11.34
C THR A 159 -7.29 -6.21 12.81
N LEU A 160 -8.26 -6.51 13.68
CA LEU A 160 -8.02 -6.68 15.11
C LEU A 160 -7.20 -7.95 15.41
N ASN A 161 -7.40 -9.03 14.68
CA ASN A 161 -6.59 -10.24 14.81
C ASN A 161 -5.11 -9.97 14.51
N CYS A 162 -4.84 -9.31 13.38
CA CYS A 162 -3.49 -8.94 12.98
C CYS A 162 -2.83 -8.04 14.04
N GLN A 163 -3.53 -7.00 14.52
CA GLN A 163 -3.03 -6.09 15.55
C GLN A 163 -2.77 -6.77 16.90
N ARG A 164 -3.65 -7.69 17.33
CA ARG A 164 -3.45 -8.47 18.56
C ARG A 164 -2.22 -9.37 18.44
N ARG A 165 -2.04 -10.00 17.28
CA ARG A 165 -0.91 -10.90 17.04
C ARG A 165 0.42 -10.14 16.98
N MET A 166 0.45 -8.94 16.39
CA MET A 166 1.61 -8.05 16.44
C MET A 166 2.07 -7.67 17.86
N LYS A 167 1.20 -7.78 18.88
CA LYS A 167 1.56 -7.49 20.28
C LYS A 167 1.99 -8.72 21.08
N SER A 168 1.84 -9.93 20.53
CA SER A 168 1.90 -11.18 21.29
C SER A 168 2.70 -12.31 20.62
N ASP A 169 3.16 -12.14 19.38
CA ASP A 169 3.81 -13.22 18.63
C ASP A 169 5.35 -13.25 18.84
N PRO A 170 5.95 -14.40 19.21
CA PRO A 170 7.40 -14.58 19.21
C PRO A 170 8.05 -14.51 17.81
N LEU A 171 7.27 -14.56 16.71
CA LEU A 171 7.74 -14.40 15.32
C LEU A 171 7.87 -12.93 14.86
N ILE A 172 8.05 -12.00 15.80
CA ILE A 172 8.27 -10.58 15.51
C ILE A 172 9.72 -10.26 15.84
N SER A 173 10.46 -9.74 14.86
CA SER A 173 11.80 -9.22 15.16
C SER A 173 11.65 -8.05 16.15
N PRO A 174 12.34 -8.05 17.31
CA PRO A 174 12.36 -6.89 18.16
C PRO A 174 12.90 -5.68 17.36
N PRO A 175 12.40 -4.46 17.61
CA PRO A 175 12.96 -3.27 16.99
C PRO A 175 14.43 -3.18 17.38
N THR A 176 15.33 -3.31 16.41
CA THR A 176 16.74 -3.02 16.57
C THR A 176 16.87 -1.52 16.83
N ALA A 177 17.06 -1.16 18.10
CA ALA A 177 17.46 0.18 18.49
C ALA A 177 18.88 0.42 17.94
N GLN A 178 18.97 1.02 16.76
CA GLN A 178 20.19 1.70 16.33
C GLN A 178 20.15 3.09 16.99
N TYR A 179 20.89 3.22 18.09
CA TYR A 179 21.38 4.51 18.58
C TYR A 179 22.80 4.72 18.04
#